data_AF-A0A378B8R1-F1
#
_entry.id   AF-A0A378B8R1-F1
#
_cell.length_a   1.000
_cell.length_b   1.000
_cell.length_c   1.000
_cell.angle_alpha   90.00
_cell.angle_beta   90.00
_cell.angle_gamma   90.00
#
_symmetry.space_group_name_H-M   'P 1'
#
loop_
_entity.id
_entity.type
_entity.pdbx_description
1 polymer ?
#
loop_
_entity_poly.entity_id
_entity_poly.type
_entity_poly.pdbx_seq_one_letter_code
_entity_poly.pdbx_strand_id
1 'polypeptide(L)' 'MNHTRDIPQTFWRDDRLPWLELRSTWRSRQAYKRHSHPQLSVGAIIEGETRCLCAGQEYLLQPGI' A
#
# COMPACT_ATOMS: atom_id res chain seq x y z
N MET A 1 -9.75 10.71 15.93
CA MET A 1 -9.53 10.82 14.47
C MET A 1 -8.09 10.36 14.24
N ASN A 2 -7.88 9.15 13.70
CA ASN A 2 -6.53 8.63 13.49
C ASN A 2 -6.08 9.10 12.11
N HIS A 3 -5.19 10.08 12.04
CA HIS A 3 -4.77 10.62 10.76
C HIS A 3 -3.92 9.56 10.04
N THR A 4 -4.22 9.28 8.78
CA THR A 4 -3.46 8.35 7.92
C THR A 4 -1.98 8.73 7.79
N ARG A 5 -1.60 9.95 8.21
CA ARG A 5 -0.23 10.45 8.28
C ARG A 5 0.56 9.88 9.47
N ASP A 6 -0.12 9.37 10.49
CA ASP A 6 0.52 8.86 11.72
C ASP A 6 0.90 7.38 11.61
N ILE A 7 0.61 6.74 10.46
CA ILE A 7 1.04 5.37 10.18
C ILE A 7 2.53 5.38 9.85
N PRO A 8 3.34 4.56 10.55
CA PRO A 8 4.74 4.35 10.18
C PRO A 8 4.85 3.92 8.72
N GLN A 9 5.52 4.74 7.93
CA GLN A 9 5.73 4.49 6.51
C GLN A 9 7.07 5.03 6.04
N THR A 10 7.65 4.37 5.05
CA THR A 10 8.89 4.80 4.39
C THR A 10 8.66 4.93 2.90
N PHE A 11 9.44 5.83 2.31
CA PHE A 11 9.52 6.03 0.87
C PHE A 11 10.98 5.92 0.48
N TRP A 12 11.26 5.07 -0.49
CA TRP A 12 12.56 4.97 -1.12
C TRP A 12 12.43 5.40 -2.58
N ARG A 13 13.37 6.23 -3.01
CA ARG A 13 13.52 6.77 -4.35
C ARG A 13 15.01 6.78 -4.68
N ASP A 14 15.35 6.65 -5.95
CA ASP A 14 16.73 6.70 -6.45
C ASP A 14 16.77 7.61 -7.68
N ASP A 15 17.71 8.56 -7.70
CA ASP A 15 17.87 9.51 -8.81
C ASP A 15 18.21 8.83 -10.14
N ARG A 16 18.78 7.61 -10.10
CA ARG A 16 19.05 6.78 -11.27
C ARG A 16 17.79 6.10 -11.80
N LEU A 17 16.74 6.02 -10.99
CA LEU A 17 15.46 5.38 -11.29
C LEU A 17 14.31 6.36 -10.97
N PRO A 18 14.22 7.52 -11.65
CA PRO A 18 13.26 8.58 -11.30
C PRO A 18 11.79 8.18 -11.51
N TRP A 19 11.57 7.06 -12.20
CA TRP A 19 10.26 6.47 -12.48
C TRP A 19 9.84 5.41 -11.45
N LEU A 20 10.68 5.11 -10.45
CA LEU A 20 10.42 4.11 -9.41
C LEU A 20 10.32 4.75 -8.02
N GLU A 21 9.23 4.43 -7.32
CA GLU A 21 9.06 4.73 -5.91
C GLU A 21 8.65 3.45 -5.19
N LEU A 22 9.33 3.16 -4.07
CA LEU A 22 8.94 2.10 -3.16
C LEU A 22 8.35 2.73 -1.90
N ARG A 23 7.13 2.32 -1.57
CA ARG A 23 6.46 2.71 -0.33
C ARG A 23 6.22 1.48 0.53
N SER A 24 6.59 1.55 1.80
CA SER A 24 6.33 0.48 2.76
C SER A 24 5.64 1.02 4.00
N THR A 25 4.72 0.24 4.55
CA THR A 25 4.08 0.50 5.86
C THR A 25 4.16 -0.77 6.69
N TRP A 26 4.23 -0.66 8.00
CA TRP A 26 4.29 -1.83 8.89
C TRP A 26 3.53 -1.56 10.18
N ARG A 27 3.03 -2.63 10.81
CA ARG A 27 2.22 -2.57 12.04
C ARG A 27 1.05 -1.58 11.94
N SER A 28 0.56 -1.34 10.72
CA SER A 28 -0.59 -0.48 10.47
C SER A 28 -1.87 -1.25 10.77
N ARG A 29 -2.81 -0.59 11.46
CA ARG A 29 -4.19 -1.07 11.60
C ARG A 29 -5.15 -0.35 10.65
N GLN A 30 -4.61 0.51 9.79
CA GLN A 30 -5.38 1.35 8.89
C GLN A 30 -5.32 0.80 7.48
N ALA A 31 -6.48 0.48 6.93
CA ALA A 31 -6.62 0.08 5.53
C ALA A 31 -6.26 1.23 4.58
N TYR A 32 -5.80 0.89 3.37
CA TYR A 32 -5.54 1.86 2.33
C TYR A 32 -6.83 2.57 1.93
N LYS A 33 -6.81 3.91 1.94
CA LYS A 33 -7.92 4.71 1.44
C LYS A 33 -8.09 4.45 -0.06
N ARG A 34 -9.32 4.36 -0.55
CA ARG A 34 -9.62 4.21 -1.99
C ARG A 34 -9.14 5.43 -2.78
N HIS A 35 -8.39 5.20 -3.85
CA HIS A 35 -7.92 6.20 -4.81
C HIS A 35 -7.45 5.49 -6.09
N SER A 36 -7.09 6.25 -7.11
CA SER A 36 -6.51 5.75 -8.35
C SER A 36 -5.27 6.55 -8.73
N HIS A 37 -4.37 5.93 -9.47
CA HIS A 37 -3.18 6.55 -10.03
C HIS A 37 -3.11 6.27 -11.54
N PRO A 38 -2.63 7.21 -12.36
CA PRO A 38 -2.29 6.90 -13.75
C PRO A 38 -1.08 5.96 -13.88
N GLN A 39 -0.24 5.87 -12.84
CA GLN A 39 0.91 4.98 -12.78
C GLN A 39 0.51 3.54 -12.41
N LEU A 40 1.25 2.57 -12.93
CA LEU A 40 1.16 1.18 -12.49
C LEU A 40 1.69 1.05 -11.06
N SER A 41 0.96 0.37 -10.19
CA SER A 41 1.38 0.05 -8.83
C SER A 41 1.24 -1.44 -8.57
N VAL A 42 2.27 -2.03 -7.98
CA VAL A 42 2.26 -3.42 -7.51
C VAL A 42 2.53 -3.40 -6.01
N GLY A 43 1.70 -4.11 -5.25
CA GLY A 43 1.79 -4.19 -3.80
C GLY A 43 1.76 -5.63 -3.33
N ALA A 44 2.38 -5.89 -2.17
CA ALA A 44 2.36 -7.18 -1.52
C ALA A 44 2.09 -7.00 -0.02
N ILE A 45 1.34 -7.93 0.56
CA ILE A 45 1.21 -8.07 2.01
C ILE A 45 2.27 -9.06 2.47
N ILE A 46 3.20 -8.61 3.30
CA ILE A 46 4.31 -9.44 3.80
C ILE A 46 3.97 -10.07 5.16
N GLU A 47 3.11 -9.42 5.94
CA GLU A 47 2.62 -9.94 7.23
C GLU A 47 1.19 -9.41 7.51
N GLY A 48 0.37 -10.24 8.17
CA GLY A 48 -1.01 -9.90 8.52
C GLY A 48 -1.98 -10.04 7.35
N GLU A 49 -3.12 -9.35 7.44
CA GLU A 49 -4.15 -9.37 6.41
C GLU A 49 -4.79 -8.00 6.22
N THR A 50 -5.35 -7.75 5.03
CA THR A 50 -6.13 -6.55 4.76
C THR A 50 -7.23 -6.82 3.74
N ARG A 51 -8.29 -6.02 3.78
CA ARG A 51 -9.34 -6.06 2.76
C ARG A 51 -9.09 -4.97 1.73
N CYS A 52 -9.05 -5.39 0.47
CA CYS A 52 -8.86 -4.52 -0.68
C CYS A 52 -10.12 -4.52 -1.54
N LEU A 53 -10.61 -3.34 -1.91
CA LEU A 53 -11.66 -3.19 -2.91
C LEU A 53 -11.03 -2.70 -4.21
N CYS A 54 -10.95 -3.56 -5.21
CA CYS A 54 -10.37 -3.25 -6.52
C CYS A 54 -11.39 -3.54 -7.62
N ALA A 55 -11.60 -2.58 -8.52
CA ALA A 55 -12.57 -2.70 -9.63
C ALA A 55 -13.98 -3.18 -9.21
N GLY A 56 -14.41 -2.88 -7.98
CA GLY A 56 -15.70 -3.29 -7.44
C GLY A 56 -15.73 -4.69 -6.80
N GLN A 57 -14.62 -5.43 -6.84
CA GLN A 57 -14.46 -6.72 -6.17
C GLN A 57 -13.67 -6.55 -4.86
N GLU A 58 -14.17 -7.18 -3.79
CA GLU A 58 -13.45 -7.27 -2.51
C GLU A 58 -12.52 -8.48 -2.50
N TYR A 59 -11.31 -8.28 -2.00
CA TYR A 59 -10.27 -9.28 -1.84
C TYR A 59 -9.76 -9.25 -0.40
N LEU A 60 -9.61 -10.43 0.21
CA LEU A 60 -8.84 -10.59 1.44
C LEU A 60 -7.40 -10.91 1.03
N LEU A 61 -6.48 -9.97 1.26
CA LEU A 61 -5.06 -10.09 0.92
C LEU A 61 -4.26 -10.48 2.15
N GLN A 62 -3.36 -11.44 1.98
CA GLN A 62 -2.47 -11.95 3.02
C GLN A 62 -1.19 -12.50 2.35
N PRO A 63 -0.12 -12.82 3.10
CA PRO A 63 1.10 -13.35 2.49
C PRO A 63 0.83 -14.56 1.58
N GLY A 64 1.25 -14.44 0.32
CA GLY A 64 1.10 -15.49 -0.69
C GLY A 64 -0.24 -15.56 -1.41
N ILE A 65 -1.19 -14.66 -1.14
CA ILE A 65 -2.52 -14.61 -1.79
C ILE A 65 -2.85 -13.19 -2.27
#